data_AF-A0A392PE50-F1
#
_entry.id   AF-A0A392PE50-F1
#
_cell.length_a   1.000
_cell.length_b   1.000
_cell.length_c   1.000
_cell.angle_alpha   90.00
_cell.angle_beta   90.00
_cell.angle_gamma   90.00
#
_symmetry.space_group_name_H-M   'P 1'
#
loop_
_entity.id
_entity.type
_entity.pdbx_description
1 polymer ?
#
loop_
_entity_poly.entity_id
_entity_poly.type
_entity_poly.pdbx_seq_one_letter_code
_entity_poly.pdbx_strand_id
1 'polypeptide(L)'
;MNSKEFVDPIFLRPGRVDVHIHFPVCDFSSFKTLANSYLGVKDHKLFPKVEEIFRHGASLSPAEIGELMIANRNSPSRAIKSVIGALQMDGDGRGVGDMIVRQIDDDESDGYSNVKDLRKLYGLFRLRNVKRNRASNFDH
;
A
#
# COMPACT_ATOMS: atom_id res chain seq x y z
N MET A 1 4.19 12.15 10.01
CA MET A 1 4.59 12.83 8.76
C MET A 1 6.03 13.29 8.92
N ASN A 2 6.90 12.89 8.00
CA ASN A 2 8.30 13.32 7.98
C ASN A 2 8.35 14.52 7.05
N SER A 3 8.15 15.72 7.59
CA SER A 3 8.06 16.92 6.77
C SER A 3 9.43 17.58 6.64
N LYS A 4 9.75 18.03 5.42
CA LYS A 4 11.01 18.71 5.12
C LYS A 4 11.22 19.96 5.98
N GLU A 5 10.15 20.60 6.46
CA GLU A 5 10.23 21.73 7.40
C GLU A 5 10.89 21.40 8.76
N PHE A 6 10.98 20.12 9.14
CA PHE A 6 11.66 19.70 10.38
C PHE A 6 13.13 19.31 10.18
N VAL A 7 13.64 19.40 8.94
CA VAL A 7 15.05 19.10 8.65
C VAL A 7 15.89 20.34 8.89
N ASP A 8 16.91 20.22 9.75
CA ASP A 8 17.82 21.33 10.05
C ASP A 8 18.45 21.88 8.75
N PRO A 9 18.37 23.21 8.50
CA PRO A 9 18.96 23.87 7.34
C PRO A 9 20.43 23.51 7.10
N ILE A 10 21.17 23.12 8.14
CA ILE A 10 22.57 22.68 8.05
C ILE A 10 22.74 21.45 7.15
N PHE A 11 21.74 20.56 7.05
CA PHE A 11 21.76 19.39 6.17
C PHE A 11 21.33 19.70 4.74
N LEU A 12 20.53 20.76 4.52
CA LEU A 12 20.03 21.18 3.21
C LEU A 12 21.00 22.09 2.44
N ARG A 13 22.23 22.28 2.97
CA ARG A 13 23.25 23.07 2.30
C ARG A 13 23.72 22.38 1.01
N PRO A 14 24.00 23.15 -0.06
CA PRO A 14 24.59 22.61 -1.29
C PRO A 14 25.83 21.77 -1.00
N GLY A 15 25.96 20.61 -1.65
CA GLY A 15 27.02 19.62 -1.44
C GLY A 15 26.72 18.56 -0.38
N ARG A 16 25.53 18.56 0.21
CA ARG A 16 25.04 17.49 1.11
C ARG A 16 23.76 16.85 0.59
N VAL A 17 22.71 17.66 0.42
CA VAL A 17 21.43 17.24 -0.17
C VAL A 17 21.13 18.16 -1.33
N ASP A 18 21.54 17.74 -2.53
CA ASP A 18 21.40 18.56 -3.74
C ASP A 18 20.03 18.40 -4.41
N VAL A 19 19.33 17.28 -4.17
CA VAL A 19 18.02 16.98 -4.77
C VAL A 19 16.99 16.62 -3.72
N HIS A 20 15.86 17.33 -3.74
CA HIS A 20 14.72 17.08 -2.88
C HIS A 20 13.59 16.43 -3.70
N ILE A 21 13.35 15.14 -3.50
CA ILE A 21 12.26 14.40 -4.15
C ILE A 21 11.10 14.31 -3.16
N HIS A 22 9.96 14.91 -3.51
CA HIS A 22 8.72 14.74 -2.77
C HIS A 22 7.99 13.49 -3.28
N PHE A 23 7.60 12.60 -2.37
CA PHE A 23 6.80 11.41 -2.69
C PHE A 23 5.34 11.66 -2.29
N PRO A 24 4.48 12.09 -3.22
CA PRO A 24 3.10 12.39 -2.90
C PRO A 24 2.33 11.10 -2.57
N VAL A 25 1.20 11.28 -1.88
CA VAL A 25 0.17 10.23 -1.78
C VAL A 25 -0.38 9.88 -3.16
N CYS A 26 -0.96 8.69 -3.29
CA CYS A 26 -1.47 8.23 -4.56
C CYS A 26 -2.74 9.00 -4.96
N ASP A 27 -2.77 9.49 -6.20
CA ASP A 27 -3.96 10.01 -6.86
C ASP A 27 -4.56 8.97 -7.82
N PHE A 28 -5.71 9.29 -8.43
CA PHE A 28 -6.34 8.38 -9.38
C PHE A 28 -5.48 8.11 -10.62
N SER A 29 -4.69 9.09 -11.08
CA SER A 29 -3.79 8.90 -12.23
C SER A 29 -2.66 7.92 -11.89
N SER A 30 -2.03 8.10 -10.72
CA SER A 30 -1.04 7.16 -10.22
C SER A 30 -1.64 5.77 -10.00
N PHE A 31 -2.85 5.67 -9.43
CA PHE A 31 -3.54 4.40 -9.28
C PHE A 31 -3.71 3.66 -10.62
N LYS A 32 -4.14 4.35 -11.69
CA LYS A 32 -4.26 3.74 -13.03
C LYS A 32 -2.91 3.25 -13.54
N THR A 33 -1.86 4.01 -13.30
CA THR A 33 -0.48 3.62 -13.67
C THR A 33 -0.06 2.36 -12.92
N LEU A 34 -0.32 2.28 -11.61
CA LEU A 34 -0.04 1.10 -10.79
C LEU A 34 -0.90 -0.10 -11.22
N ALA A 35 -2.17 0.10 -11.52
CA ALA A 35 -3.07 -0.97 -11.99
C ALA A 35 -2.60 -1.54 -13.33
N ASN A 36 -2.17 -0.69 -14.26
CA ASN A 36 -1.57 -1.14 -15.52
C ASN A 36 -0.23 -1.85 -15.28
N SER A 37 0.61 -1.34 -14.38
CA SER A 37 1.94 -1.92 -14.10
C SER A 37 1.88 -3.27 -13.38
N TYR A 38 1.00 -3.43 -12.39
CA TYR A 38 0.97 -4.64 -11.55
C TYR A 38 -0.07 -5.66 -12.02
N LEU A 39 -1.18 -5.22 -12.61
CA LEU A 39 -2.28 -6.09 -13.02
C LEU A 39 -2.42 -6.19 -14.55
N GLY A 40 -1.73 -5.35 -15.33
CA GLY A 40 -1.88 -5.29 -16.79
C GLY A 40 -3.21 -4.70 -17.25
N VAL A 41 -3.93 -3.99 -16.38
CA VAL A 41 -5.28 -3.50 -16.64
C VAL A 41 -5.28 -1.99 -16.91
N LYS A 42 -5.70 -1.60 -18.12
CA LYS A 42 -5.84 -0.19 -18.52
C LYS A 42 -7.19 0.41 -18.14
N ASP A 43 -8.24 -0.41 -18.10
CA ASP A 43 -9.58 0.00 -17.70
C ASP A 43 -10.33 -1.13 -17.01
N HIS A 44 -11.20 -0.79 -16.07
CA HIS A 44 -11.98 -1.75 -15.30
C HIS A 44 -13.29 -1.13 -14.81
N LYS A 45 -14.36 -1.92 -14.76
CA LYS A 45 -15.70 -1.50 -14.27
C LYS A 45 -15.74 -0.89 -12.86
N LEU A 46 -14.67 -1.04 -12.08
CA LEU A 46 -14.54 -0.51 -10.71
C LEU A 46 -13.74 0.80 -10.64
N PHE A 47 -13.07 1.20 -11.72
CA PHE A 47 -12.31 2.44 -11.78
C PHE A 47 -13.15 3.69 -11.49
N PRO A 48 -14.40 3.82 -11.98
CA PRO A 48 -15.26 4.94 -11.62
C PRO A 48 -15.48 5.05 -10.11
N LYS A 49 -15.59 3.91 -9.41
CA LYS A 49 -15.76 3.89 -7.95
C LYS A 49 -14.49 4.32 -7.22
N VAL A 50 -13.33 3.87 -7.71
CA VAL A 50 -12.02 4.28 -7.17
C VAL A 50 -11.80 5.79 -7.36
N GLU A 51 -12.13 6.33 -8.53
CA GLU A 51 -12.05 7.76 -8.81
C GLU A 51 -12.94 8.58 -7.85
N GLU A 52 -14.16 8.13 -7.61
CA GLU A 52 -15.07 8.76 -6.65
C GLU A 52 -14.46 8.81 -5.25
N ILE A 53 -13.87 7.70 -4.80
CA ILE A 53 -13.24 7.61 -3.47
C ILE A 53 -12.04 8.56 -3.33
N PHE A 54 -11.20 8.65 -4.37
CA PHE A 54 -10.09 9.62 -4.38
C PHE A 54 -10.59 11.08 -4.39
N ARG A 55 -11.72 11.37 -5.05
CA ARG A 55 -12.34 12.71 -5.01
C ARG A 55 -12.88 13.07 -3.62
N HIS A 56 -13.32 12.09 -2.84
CA HIS A 56 -13.75 12.29 -1.45
C HIS A 56 -12.59 12.47 -0.45
N GLY A 57 -11.34 12.44 -0.91
CA GLY A 57 -10.17 12.75 -0.09
C GLY A 57 -9.50 11.55 0.59
N ALA A 58 -9.89 10.32 0.26
CA ALA A 58 -9.16 9.14 0.72
C ALA A 58 -7.78 9.07 0.03
N SER A 59 -6.73 8.78 0.78
CA SER A 59 -5.37 8.76 0.24
C SER A 59 -4.51 7.67 0.88
N LEU A 60 -4.06 6.73 0.08
CA LEU A 60 -3.03 5.75 0.43
C LEU A 60 -1.72 6.11 -0.26
N SER A 61 -0.59 5.67 0.30
CA SER A 61 0.68 5.76 -0.41
C SER A 61 0.71 4.84 -1.64
N PRO A 62 1.48 5.18 -2.69
CA PRO A 62 1.68 4.29 -3.83
C PRO A 62 2.19 2.89 -3.44
N ALA A 63 2.97 2.80 -2.35
CA ALA A 63 3.49 1.55 -1.82
C ALA A 63 2.37 0.66 -1.24
N GLU A 64 1.44 1.23 -0.48
CA GLU A 64 0.31 0.48 0.10
C GLU A 64 -0.64 -0.06 -0.97
N ILE A 65 -0.95 0.76 -1.98
CA ILE A 65 -1.77 0.34 -3.12
C ILE A 65 -1.04 -0.77 -3.91
N GLY A 66 0.26 -0.59 -4.16
CA GLY A 66 1.09 -1.59 -4.83
C GLY A 66 1.10 -2.93 -4.08
N GLU A 67 1.20 -2.90 -2.75
CA GLU A 67 1.16 -4.11 -1.92
C GLU A 67 -0.16 -4.88 -2.11
N LEU A 68 -1.30 -4.19 -2.05
CA LEU A 68 -2.63 -4.79 -2.24
C LEU A 68 -2.81 -5.37 -3.65
N MET A 69 -2.28 -4.69 -4.67
CA MET A 69 -2.31 -5.17 -6.05
C MET A 69 -1.43 -6.41 -6.26
N ILE A 70 -0.20 -6.41 -5.74
CA ILE A 70 0.72 -7.54 -5.85
C ILE A 70 0.19 -8.76 -5.10
N ALA A 71 -0.37 -8.57 -3.90
CA ALA A 71 -0.96 -9.64 -3.11
C ALA A 71 -2.08 -10.37 -3.87
N ASN A 72 -2.88 -9.61 -4.61
CA ASN A 72 -4.04 -10.09 -5.38
C ASN A 72 -3.80 -10.15 -6.90
N ARG A 73 -2.53 -10.22 -7.36
CA ARG A 73 -2.18 -10.11 -8.79
C ARG A 73 -2.85 -11.13 -9.70
N ASN A 74 -3.27 -12.27 -9.15
CA ASN A 74 -3.95 -13.34 -9.85
C ASN A 74 -5.37 -12.97 -10.30
N SER A 75 -5.99 -11.94 -9.69
CA SER A 75 -7.34 -11.50 -10.02
C SER A 75 -7.45 -9.97 -9.94
N PRO A 76 -7.43 -9.26 -11.08
CA PRO A 76 -7.50 -7.80 -11.10
C PRO A 76 -8.76 -7.26 -10.41
N SER A 77 -9.89 -7.94 -10.57
CA SER A 77 -11.12 -7.56 -9.88
C SER A 77 -11.02 -7.69 -8.35
N ARG A 78 -10.35 -8.73 -7.83
CA ARG A 78 -10.13 -8.90 -6.38
C ARG A 78 -9.15 -7.86 -5.85
N ALA A 79 -8.08 -7.60 -6.58
CA ALA A 79 -7.09 -6.57 -6.25
C ALA A 79 -7.73 -5.18 -6.11
N ILE A 80 -8.52 -4.77 -7.10
CA ILE A 80 -9.17 -3.45 -7.09
C ILE A 80 -10.21 -3.36 -5.95
N LYS A 81 -10.97 -4.43 -5.67
CA LYS A 81 -11.87 -4.46 -4.50
C LYS A 81 -11.11 -4.32 -3.18
N SER A 82 -9.94 -4.94 -3.07
CA SER A 82 -9.09 -4.81 -1.87
C SER A 82 -8.60 -3.38 -1.69
N VAL A 83 -8.22 -2.70 -2.77
CA VAL A 83 -7.85 -1.27 -2.74
C VAL A 83 -9.02 -0.39 -2.33
N ILE A 84 -10.22 -0.65 -2.87
CA ILE A 84 -11.44 0.08 -2.46
C ILE A 84 -11.70 -0.11 -0.97
N GLY A 85 -11.62 -1.34 -0.46
CA GLY A 85 -11.81 -1.62 0.96
C GLY A 85 -10.80 -0.91 1.84
N ALA A 86 -9.52 -0.90 1.44
CA ALA A 86 -8.47 -0.17 2.15
C ALA A 86 -8.72 1.35 2.15
N LEU A 87 -9.03 1.95 1.00
CA LEU A 87 -9.33 3.39 0.89
C LEU A 87 -10.56 3.79 1.71
N GLN A 88 -11.54 2.89 1.88
CA GLN A 88 -12.72 3.14 2.70
C GLN A 88 -12.46 2.98 4.21
N MET A 89 -11.44 2.21 4.59
CA MET A 89 -11.04 1.99 5.99
C MET A 89 -10.06 3.02 6.52
N ASP A 90 -9.46 3.84 5.65
CA ASP A 90 -8.43 4.83 5.98
C ASP A 90 -8.89 6.01 6.87
N GLY A 91 -10.11 5.93 7.42
CA GLY A 91 -10.51 6.73 8.58
C GLY A 91 -9.86 6.30 9.91
N ASP A 92 -9.19 5.14 10.00
CA ASP A 92 -8.76 4.57 11.31
C ASP A 92 -7.34 3.93 11.35
N GLY A 93 -6.43 4.30 10.45
CA GLY A 93 -4.96 4.10 10.61
C GLY A 93 -4.42 2.67 10.85
N ARG A 94 -5.25 1.63 10.72
CA ARG A 94 -4.89 0.23 10.97
C ARG A 94 -5.67 -0.70 10.01
N GLY A 95 -5.21 -0.89 8.77
CA GLY A 95 -6.07 -1.66 7.83
C GLY A 95 -5.38 -2.53 6.78
N VAL A 96 -4.33 -2.05 6.13
CA VAL A 96 -3.83 -2.73 4.91
C VAL A 96 -3.27 -4.12 5.20
N GLY A 97 -2.53 -4.28 6.31
CA GLY A 97 -1.90 -5.56 6.66
C GLY A 97 -2.85 -6.62 7.20
N ASP A 98 -3.82 -6.20 8.01
CA ASP A 98 -4.82 -7.11 8.56
C ASP A 98 -5.78 -7.60 7.46
N MET A 99 -6.11 -6.74 6.48
CA MET A 99 -6.89 -7.13 5.30
C MET A 99 -6.17 -8.17 4.44
N ILE A 100 -4.86 -8.03 4.21
CA ILE A 100 -4.09 -9.02 3.45
C ILE A 100 -4.01 -10.35 4.19
N VAL A 101 -3.77 -10.35 5.50
CA VAL A 101 -3.71 -11.59 6.31
C VAL A 101 -5.04 -12.35 6.26
N ARG A 102 -6.16 -11.66 6.43
CA ARG A 102 -7.51 -12.27 6.33
C ARG A 102 -7.79 -12.87 4.96
N GLN A 103 -7.24 -12.30 3.88
CA GLN A 103 -7.43 -12.85 2.52
C GLN A 103 -6.61 -14.12 2.23
N ILE A 104 -5.60 -14.45 3.05
CA ILE A 104 -4.77 -15.66 2.87
C ILE A 104 -5.55 -16.93 3.23
N ASP A 105 -6.52 -16.83 4.14
CA ASP A 105 -7.28 -17.98 4.65
C ASP A 105 -8.41 -18.45 3.70
N ASP A 106 -8.79 -17.64 2.70
CA ASP A 106 -9.93 -17.90 1.80
C ASP A 106 -9.56 -18.49 0.41
N ASP A 107 -8.29 -18.82 0.14
CA ASP A 107 -7.83 -19.30 -1.18
C ASP A 107 -7.62 -20.83 -1.22
N GLU A 108 -8.72 -21.60 -1.19
CA GLU A 108 -8.76 -22.99 -1.64
C GLU A 108 -8.73 -23.02 -3.18
N SER A 109 -7.55 -22.89 -3.77
CA SER A 109 -7.33 -23.21 -5.19
C SER A 109 -5.93 -23.79 -5.43
N ASP A 110 -5.94 -24.91 -6.15
CA ASP A 110 -4.79 -25.71 -6.59
C ASP A 110 -3.90 -24.92 -7.55
N GLY A 111 -2.63 -24.71 -7.19
CA GLY A 111 -1.64 -24.15 -8.11
C GLY A 111 -0.53 -23.30 -7.48
N TYR A 112 0.68 -23.84 -7.48
CA TYR A 112 2.01 -23.24 -7.24
C TYR A 112 2.32 -22.69 -5.83
N SER A 113 3.11 -23.50 -5.12
CA SER A 113 3.69 -23.30 -3.78
C SER A 113 4.58 -22.05 -3.62
N ASN A 114 5.34 -21.66 -4.64
CA ASN A 114 6.34 -20.57 -4.51
C ASN A 114 5.74 -19.19 -4.20
N VAL A 115 4.56 -18.86 -4.73
CA VAL A 115 3.90 -17.56 -4.50
C VAL A 115 3.22 -17.51 -3.13
N LYS A 116 2.70 -18.66 -2.68
CA LYS A 116 2.11 -18.82 -1.34
C LYS A 116 3.18 -18.65 -0.26
N ASP A 117 4.38 -19.21 -0.47
CA ASP A 117 5.49 -19.06 0.46
C ASP A 117 6.01 -17.63 0.56
N LEU A 118 6.14 -16.91 -0.58
CA LEU A 118 6.47 -15.49 -0.57
C LEU A 118 5.41 -14.65 0.16
N ARG A 119 4.12 -14.91 -0.05
CA ARG A 119 3.04 -14.19 0.67
C ARG A 119 3.05 -14.48 2.16
N LYS A 120 3.23 -15.75 2.57
CA LYS A 120 3.37 -16.15 3.99
C LYS A 120 4.59 -15.49 4.62
N LEU A 121 5.71 -15.45 3.89
CA LEU A 121 6.94 -14.83 4.33
C LEU A 121 6.78 -13.31 4.50
N TYR A 122 6.15 -12.61 3.54
CA TYR A 122 5.81 -11.20 3.68
C TYR A 122 4.87 -10.94 4.87
N GLY A 123 3.88 -11.81 5.08
CA GLY A 123 3.02 -11.76 6.27
C GLY A 123 3.80 -11.93 7.57
N LEU A 124 4.76 -12.86 7.62
CA LEU A 124 5.62 -13.10 8.78
C LEU A 124 6.55 -11.90 9.06
N PHE A 125 7.15 -11.33 8.02
CA PHE A 125 7.96 -10.12 8.16
C PHE A 125 7.12 -8.93 8.65
N ARG A 126 5.85 -8.85 8.24
CA ARG A 126 4.94 -7.79 8.68
C ARG A 126 4.50 -7.96 10.13
N LEU A 127 4.14 -9.17 10.58
CA LEU A 127 3.87 -9.45 12.00
C LEU A 127 5.09 -9.09 12.87
N ARG A 128 6.28 -9.40 12.38
CA ARG A 128 7.54 -9.05 13.06
C ARG A 128 7.75 -7.54 13.14
N ASN A 129 7.41 -6.78 12.11
CA ASN A 129 7.47 -5.31 12.14
C ASN A 129 6.41 -4.68 13.06
N VAL A 130 5.19 -5.21 13.11
CA VAL A 130 4.14 -4.75 14.04
C VAL A 130 4.56 -4.99 15.50
N LYS A 131 5.16 -6.15 15.81
CA LYS A 131 5.68 -6.44 17.16
C LYS A 131 6.81 -5.49 17.55
N ARG A 132 7.67 -5.11 16.58
CA ARG A 132 8.76 -4.15 16.79
C ARG A 132 8.28 -2.72 17.03
N ASN A 133 7.24 -2.25 16.30
CA ASN A 133 6.63 -0.94 16.53
C ASN A 133 5.83 -0.84 17.84
N ARG A 134 5.33 -1.96 18.39
CA ARG A 134 4.72 -1.97 19.74
C ARG A 134 5.74 -1.87 20.86
N ALA A 135 6.94 -2.44 20.66
CA ALA A 135 8.01 -2.37 21.66
C ALA A 135 8.60 -0.96 21.79
N SER A 136 8.65 -0.17 20.70
CA SER A 136 9.15 1.20 20.72
C SER A 136 8.18 2.24 21.31
N ASN A 137 6.95 1.86 21.65
CA ASN A 137 5.94 2.75 22.25
C ASN A 137 5.78 2.53 23.78
N PHE A 138 6.66 1.75 24.41
CA PHE A 138 6.64 1.48 25.86
C PHE A 138 7.82 2.07 26.64
N ASP A 139 8.71 2.79 25.97
CA ASP A 139 9.76 3.59 26.61
C ASP A 139 9.51 5.09 26.34
N HIS A 140 8.59 5.66 27.11
CA HIS A 140 8.54 7.08 27.50
C HIS A 140 7.90 7.18 28.88
#